data_AF-A0A4Q4WI61-F1
#
_entry.id   AF-A0A4Q4WI61-F1
#
_cell.length_a   1.000
_cell.length_b   1.000
_cell.length_c   1.000
_cell.angle_alpha   90.00
_cell.angle_beta   90.00
_cell.angle_gamma   90.00
#
_symmetry.space_group_name_H-M   'P 1'
#
loop_
_entity.id
_entity.type
_entity.pdbx_description
1 polymer ?
#
loop_
_entity_poly.entity_id
_entity_poly.type
_entity_poly.pdbx_seq_one_letter_code
_entity_poly.pdbx_strand_id
1 'polypeptide(L)'
;MLLKRWAILMHPGYTEAMSLIRDGRSEHLDNLRNEALGFVLSTFDELDEGPNSLSRNLVELRLSDLLKWKEEQHKAGRTLPCKGQGLRRASDGVTRLFGAEKWPEPLVTSDAIFGCGMANMLMAAYDARTPYSDYVTDRVFYYEHSYHKVTPGFENPFREENIDPHTVRTPAEADRRAAVDIGARYIKDKIDLEVRYKSELSMKMAKLDRRSAQVVFFSESSLMGMSAETVVRGFDPAAVMSDIIFSSPGTDVVDVGSDLDNSAVMNAFLDTADITGAGIVTEGALRRNDRPRFCRRALLRYPKARKTPGEQCEGDSTKVFHENLRTTGFSRPLKNACNGGDPCDAVGRLLAGHEFSGLLAMLWSCLSTGPVKYASTDQARVGGIAEALRTTTAKAFSEGLIL
;
A
#
# COMPACT_ATOMS: atom_id res chain seq x y z
N MET A 1 11.19 -42.79 23.52
CA MET A 1 10.29 -41.63 23.48
C MET A 1 11.08 -40.45 22.94
N LEU A 2 11.17 -40.34 21.61
CA LEU A 2 12.05 -39.39 20.90
C LEU A 2 11.24 -38.16 20.49
N LEU A 3 11.50 -37.03 21.15
CA LEU A 3 11.11 -35.69 20.71
C LEU A 3 11.87 -35.37 19.41
N LYS A 4 11.28 -35.73 18.25
CA LYS A 4 11.71 -35.16 16.97
C LYS A 4 11.28 -33.69 16.95
N ARG A 5 12.26 -32.79 17.08
CA ARG A 5 12.14 -31.37 16.69
C ARG A 5 11.65 -31.33 15.24
N TRP A 6 10.42 -30.88 15.04
CA TRP A 6 9.90 -30.57 13.73
C TRP A 6 10.48 -29.23 13.30
N ALA A 7 11.41 -29.24 12.36
CA ALA A 7 11.84 -28.03 11.67
C ALA A 7 10.67 -27.56 10.80
N ILE A 8 9.99 -26.50 11.23
CA ILE A 8 8.99 -25.79 10.44
C ILE A 8 9.73 -25.12 9.28
N LEU A 9 9.45 -25.51 8.04
CA LEU A 9 10.07 -24.90 6.86
C LEU A 9 9.40 -23.56 6.59
N MET A 10 10.05 -22.46 6.98
CA MET A 10 9.54 -21.12 6.74
C MET A 10 9.84 -20.66 5.30
N HIS A 11 8.88 -20.02 4.62
CA HIS A 11 9.11 -19.47 3.28
C HIS A 11 10.21 -18.39 3.35
N PRO A 12 11.18 -18.36 2.41
CA PRO A 12 12.33 -17.45 2.51
C PRO A 12 11.93 -15.99 2.66
N GLY A 13 10.94 -15.54 1.87
CA GLY A 13 10.48 -14.14 1.90
C GLY A 13 9.74 -13.73 3.18
N TYR A 14 9.04 -14.67 3.83
CA TYR A 14 8.36 -14.39 5.10
C TYR A 14 9.35 -14.46 6.26
N THR A 15 10.29 -15.41 6.21
CA THR A 15 11.43 -15.50 7.13
C THR A 15 12.28 -14.24 7.08
N GLU A 16 12.53 -13.72 5.88
CA GLU A 16 13.25 -12.49 5.64
C GLU A 16 12.51 -11.30 6.25
N ALA A 17 11.22 -11.11 5.94
CA ALA A 17 10.40 -10.07 6.55
C ALA A 17 10.41 -10.17 8.08
N MET A 18 10.23 -11.37 8.64
CA MET A 18 10.30 -11.63 10.09
C MET A 18 11.67 -11.27 10.67
N SER A 19 12.76 -11.57 9.97
CA SER A 19 14.12 -11.23 10.42
C SER A 19 14.39 -9.72 10.40
N LEU A 20 13.73 -9.00 9.49
CA LEU A 20 13.84 -7.56 9.27
C LEU A 20 13.02 -6.79 10.31
N ILE A 21 11.70 -6.96 10.28
CA ILE A 21 10.78 -6.18 11.13
C ILE A 21 10.71 -6.69 12.56
N ARG A 22 11.03 -7.98 12.79
CA ARG A 22 11.03 -8.63 14.10
C ARG A 22 9.69 -8.46 14.82
N ASP A 23 9.67 -7.70 15.91
CA ASP A 23 8.47 -7.42 16.70
C ASP A 23 7.79 -6.10 16.33
N GLY A 24 8.28 -5.39 15.31
CA GLY A 24 7.72 -4.13 14.84
C GLY A 24 7.92 -2.93 15.78
N ARG A 25 8.72 -3.06 16.85
CA ARG A 25 9.01 -1.94 17.75
C ARG A 25 9.82 -0.83 17.07
N SER A 26 9.63 0.40 17.53
CA SER A 26 10.25 1.61 16.99
C SER A 26 11.78 1.52 16.82
N GLU A 27 12.50 0.87 17.74
CA GLU A 27 13.95 0.61 17.60
C GLU A 27 14.28 -0.19 16.33
N HIS A 28 13.50 -1.23 16.03
CA HIS A 28 13.69 -2.03 14.83
C HIS A 28 13.29 -1.26 13.57
N LEU A 29 12.24 -0.43 13.64
CA LEU A 29 11.83 0.44 12.54
C LEU A 29 12.91 1.49 12.23
N ASP A 30 13.53 2.10 13.24
CA ASP A 30 14.61 3.08 13.04
C ASP A 30 15.88 2.42 12.48
N ASN A 31 16.20 1.19 12.89
CA ASN A 31 17.25 0.39 12.28
C ASN A 31 16.98 0.10 10.79
N LEU A 32 15.75 -0.31 10.44
CA LEU A 32 15.36 -0.52 9.04
C LEU A 32 15.46 0.77 8.23
N ARG A 33 15.03 1.90 8.80
CA ARG A 33 15.16 3.22 8.21
C ARG A 33 16.62 3.59 7.94
N ASN A 34 17.51 3.30 8.87
CA ASN A 34 18.94 3.58 8.72
C ASN A 34 19.59 2.67 7.67
N GLU A 35 19.19 1.39 7.60
CA GLU A 35 19.61 0.46 6.55
C GLU A 35 19.13 0.94 5.16
N ALA A 36 17.86 1.36 5.06
CA ALA A 36 17.28 1.93 3.84
C ALA A 36 18.01 3.20 3.41
N LEU A 37 18.22 4.15 4.33
CA LEU A 37 18.92 5.40 4.01
C LEU A 37 20.37 5.14 3.61
N GLY A 38 21.06 4.21 4.28
CA GLY A 38 22.42 3.82 3.91
C GLY A 38 22.49 3.28 2.48
N PHE A 39 21.52 2.47 2.07
CA PHE A 39 21.41 2.00 0.69
C PHE A 39 21.17 3.17 -0.29
N VAL A 40 20.21 4.05 0.01
CA VAL A 40 19.89 5.21 -0.82
C VAL A 40 21.12 6.11 -0.97
N LEU A 41 21.76 6.50 0.13
CA LEU A 41 22.98 7.32 0.13
C LEU A 41 24.07 6.69 -0.76
N SER A 42 24.35 5.39 -0.58
CA SER A 42 25.36 4.71 -1.39
C SER A 42 25.02 4.69 -2.88
N THR A 43 23.73 4.68 -3.24
CA THR A 43 23.27 4.74 -4.63
C THR A 43 23.45 6.15 -5.22
N PHE A 44 23.21 7.19 -4.42
CA PHE A 44 23.42 8.58 -4.82
C PHE A 44 24.90 8.97 -4.86
N ASP A 45 25.74 8.44 -3.95
CA ASP A 45 27.19 8.67 -3.96
C ASP A 45 27.83 8.16 -5.27
N GLU A 46 27.29 7.10 -5.88
CA GLU A 46 27.71 6.62 -7.20
C GLU A 46 27.46 7.62 -8.34
N LEU A 47 26.60 8.63 -8.13
CA LEU A 47 26.42 9.72 -9.11
C LEU A 47 27.60 10.68 -9.13
N ASP A 48 28.26 10.86 -7.98
CA ASP A 48 29.47 11.68 -7.85
C ASP A 48 30.73 10.93 -8.31
N GLU A 49 30.66 9.60 -8.45
CA GLU A 49 31.74 8.80 -9.01
C GLU A 49 31.88 9.06 -10.52
N GLY A 50 33.11 9.29 -10.98
CA GLY A 50 33.38 9.57 -12.39
C GLY A 50 32.92 8.43 -13.33
N PRO A 51 32.70 8.71 -14.62
CA PRO A 51 32.04 7.81 -15.59
C PRO A 51 32.75 6.47 -15.87
N ASN A 52 33.93 6.24 -15.29
CA ASN A 52 34.70 5.01 -15.41
C ASN A 52 34.54 4.07 -14.20
N SER A 53 33.77 4.45 -13.17
CA SER A 53 33.47 3.54 -12.07
C SER A 53 32.43 2.51 -12.51
N LEU A 54 32.66 1.25 -12.14
CA LEU A 54 31.66 0.20 -12.31
C LEU A 54 30.56 0.44 -11.28
N SER A 55 29.50 1.15 -11.70
CA SER A 55 28.34 1.39 -10.85
C SER A 55 27.73 0.07 -10.37
N ARG A 56 27.74 -0.11 -9.04
CA ARG A 56 27.31 -1.33 -8.38
C ARG A 56 25.82 -1.29 -8.09
N ASN A 57 25.30 -0.12 -7.75
CA ASN A 57 23.92 0.07 -7.29
C ASN A 57 23.08 0.88 -8.27
N LEU A 58 23.63 1.39 -9.38
CA LEU A 58 22.90 2.17 -10.36
C LEU A 58 22.90 1.53 -11.75
N VAL A 59 21.84 1.82 -12.50
CA VAL A 59 21.62 1.38 -13.87
C VAL A 59 21.20 2.57 -14.69
N GLU A 60 21.85 2.76 -15.83
CA GLU A 60 21.33 3.65 -16.87
C GLU A 60 20.31 2.88 -17.71
N LEU A 61 19.05 3.32 -17.64
CA LEU A 61 17.95 2.78 -18.42
C LEU A 61 18.03 3.25 -19.86
N ARG A 62 17.80 2.32 -20.78
CA ARG A 62 17.67 2.61 -22.21
C ARG A 62 16.30 2.13 -22.68
N LEU A 63 15.47 3.09 -23.07
CA LEU A 63 14.18 2.83 -23.68
C LEU A 63 14.40 2.48 -25.15
N SER A 64 14.29 1.19 -25.47
CA SER A 64 14.45 0.70 -26.84
C SER A 64 13.15 0.88 -27.65
N ASP A 65 12.58 -0.20 -28.17
CA ASP A 65 11.34 -0.27 -28.95
C ASP A 65 10.13 0.36 -28.23
N LEU A 66 10.23 0.58 -26.92
CA LEU A 66 9.21 1.20 -26.07
C LEU A 66 8.89 2.65 -26.42
N LEU A 67 9.87 3.44 -26.89
CA LEU A 67 9.59 4.82 -27.32
C LEU A 67 8.67 4.80 -28.54
N LYS A 68 9.00 3.95 -29.52
CA LYS A 68 8.20 3.76 -30.73
C LYS A 68 6.82 3.21 -30.38
N TRP A 69 6.75 2.19 -29.52
CA TRP A 69 5.49 1.62 -29.05
C TRP A 69 4.62 2.66 -28.32
N LYS A 70 5.19 3.47 -27.43
CA LYS A 70 4.49 4.57 -26.74
C LYS A 70 3.92 5.57 -27.72
N GLU A 71 4.71 6.00 -28.71
CA GLU A 71 4.24 6.88 -29.78
C GLU A 71 3.11 6.26 -30.60
N GLU A 72 3.18 4.97 -30.91
CA GLU A 72 2.11 4.23 -31.60
C GLU A 72 0.83 4.14 -30.75
N GLN A 73 0.94 3.91 -29.43
CA GLN A 73 -0.22 3.93 -28.53
C GLN A 73 -0.86 5.32 -28.48
N HIS A 74 -0.05 6.37 -28.34
CA HIS A 74 -0.53 7.75 -28.34
C HIS A 74 -1.21 8.13 -29.67
N LYS A 75 -0.62 7.75 -30.82
CA LYS A 75 -1.21 7.97 -32.16
C LYS A 75 -2.52 7.20 -32.33
N ALA A 76 -2.66 6.05 -31.69
CA ALA A 76 -3.89 5.27 -31.66
C ALA A 76 -4.93 5.81 -30.66
N GLY A 77 -4.68 6.96 -30.02
CA GLY A 77 -5.58 7.56 -29.02
C GLY A 77 -5.61 6.83 -27.68
N ARG A 78 -4.70 5.87 -27.46
CA ARG A 78 -4.56 5.11 -26.21
C ARG A 78 -3.64 5.88 -25.26
N THR A 79 -4.14 7.00 -24.77
CA THR A 79 -3.47 7.82 -23.76
C THR A 79 -3.99 7.42 -22.39
N LEU A 80 -3.10 7.25 -21.41
CA LEU A 80 -3.52 7.09 -20.02
C LEU A 80 -4.31 8.35 -19.59
N PRO A 81 -5.41 8.20 -18.84
CA PRO A 81 -6.09 9.35 -18.25
C PRO A 81 -5.11 10.15 -17.38
N CYS A 82 -5.29 11.47 -17.32
CA CYS A 82 -4.50 12.29 -16.41
C CYS A 82 -4.69 11.79 -14.96
N LYS A 83 -3.61 11.79 -14.15
CA LYS A 83 -3.72 11.51 -12.70
C LYS A 83 -4.82 12.43 -12.13
N GLY A 84 -5.78 11.81 -11.44
CA GLY A 84 -7.18 12.23 -11.39
C GLY A 84 -7.52 13.45 -10.53
N GLN A 85 -8.81 13.64 -10.28
CA GLN A 85 -9.39 14.71 -9.45
C GLN A 85 -9.12 14.56 -7.93
N GLY A 86 -8.13 13.75 -7.51
CA GLY A 86 -7.87 13.42 -6.11
C GLY A 86 -7.68 14.64 -5.22
N LEU A 87 -6.90 15.61 -5.69
CA LEU A 87 -6.65 16.88 -5.00
C LEU A 87 -7.84 17.84 -4.98
N ARG A 88 -8.97 17.51 -5.63
CA ARG A 88 -10.18 18.33 -5.51
C ARG A 88 -10.78 18.13 -4.13
N ARG A 89 -11.26 19.24 -3.55
CA ARG A 89 -12.09 19.21 -2.35
C ARG A 89 -13.23 18.20 -2.53
N ALA A 90 -13.43 17.36 -1.52
CA ALA A 90 -14.61 16.51 -1.41
C ALA A 90 -15.86 17.40 -1.38
N SER A 91 -16.99 16.83 -1.79
CA SER A 91 -18.24 17.60 -1.87
C SER A 91 -18.67 18.12 -0.48
N ASP A 92 -19.40 19.24 -0.46
CA ASP A 92 -19.94 19.81 0.78
C ASP A 92 -20.82 18.81 1.55
N GLY A 93 -21.55 17.96 0.83
CA GLY A 93 -22.34 16.89 1.44
C GLY A 93 -21.49 15.86 2.18
N VAL A 94 -20.36 15.43 1.58
CA VAL A 94 -19.42 14.50 2.20
C VAL A 94 -18.76 15.15 3.43
N THR A 95 -18.24 16.36 3.28
CA THR A 95 -17.55 17.05 4.40
C THR A 95 -18.48 17.33 5.58
N ARG A 96 -19.76 17.63 5.33
CA ARG A 96 -20.77 17.76 6.38
C ARG A 96 -21.07 16.46 7.10
N LEU A 97 -21.19 15.35 6.36
CA LEU A 97 -21.41 14.02 6.97
C LEU A 97 -20.26 13.60 7.89
N PHE A 98 -19.02 13.96 7.53
CA PHE A 98 -17.85 13.74 8.37
C PHE A 98 -17.69 14.75 9.52
N GLY A 99 -18.49 15.82 9.57
CA GLY A 99 -18.23 16.94 10.50
C GLY A 99 -16.92 17.67 10.21
N ALA A 100 -16.38 17.52 9.00
CA ALA A 100 -15.07 18.03 8.57
C ALA A 100 -15.14 19.42 7.91
N GLU A 101 -16.28 20.11 7.97
CA GLU A 101 -16.49 21.41 7.31
C GLU A 101 -15.46 22.48 7.72
N LYS A 102 -14.92 22.36 8.94
CA LYS A 102 -13.91 23.27 9.51
C LYS A 102 -12.48 22.71 9.47
N TRP A 103 -12.28 21.52 8.91
CA TRP A 103 -10.95 20.95 8.80
C TRP A 103 -10.10 21.76 7.81
N PRO A 104 -8.78 21.87 8.04
CA PRO A 104 -7.86 22.44 7.07
C PRO A 104 -8.08 21.93 5.64
N GLU A 105 -7.96 22.81 4.64
CA GLU A 105 -8.14 22.48 3.21
C GLU A 105 -7.48 21.17 2.75
N PRO A 106 -6.21 20.88 3.11
CA PRO A 106 -5.59 19.66 2.61
C PRO A 106 -6.22 18.39 3.19
N LEU A 107 -6.98 18.47 4.29
CA LEU A 107 -7.67 17.33 4.92
C LEU A 107 -9.02 17.04 4.28
N VAL A 108 -9.50 17.93 3.43
CA VAL A 108 -10.81 17.79 2.80
C VAL A 108 -10.71 17.54 1.30
N THR A 109 -9.52 17.18 0.80
CA THR A 109 -9.35 16.68 -0.57
C THR A 109 -9.85 15.24 -0.68
N SER A 110 -10.29 14.87 -1.88
CA SER A 110 -10.93 13.57 -2.11
C SER A 110 -9.96 12.41 -1.93
N ASP A 111 -8.72 12.57 -2.36
CA ASP A 111 -7.64 11.59 -2.16
C ASP A 111 -7.33 11.37 -0.67
N ALA A 112 -7.30 12.45 0.10
CA ALA A 112 -6.98 12.38 1.51
C ALA A 112 -8.13 11.75 2.32
N ILE A 113 -9.38 12.18 2.11
CA ILE A 113 -10.55 11.63 2.83
C ILE A 113 -10.75 10.14 2.50
N PHE A 114 -10.64 9.78 1.21
CA PHE A 114 -10.96 8.42 0.76
C PHE A 114 -9.74 7.49 0.63
N GLY A 115 -8.53 8.02 0.81
CA GLY A 115 -7.29 7.28 1.00
C GLY A 115 -7.01 7.09 2.49
N CYS A 116 -6.11 7.89 3.05
CA CYS A 116 -5.67 7.77 4.45
C CYS A 116 -6.81 7.93 5.47
N GLY A 117 -7.76 8.85 5.23
CA GLY A 117 -8.91 9.03 6.13
C GLY A 117 -9.73 7.76 6.26
N MET A 118 -10.07 7.12 5.14
CA MET A 118 -10.80 5.85 5.13
C MET A 118 -10.02 4.71 5.76
N ALA A 119 -8.70 4.63 5.54
CA ALA A 119 -7.86 3.62 6.17
C ALA A 119 -7.89 3.74 7.71
N ASN A 120 -7.75 4.96 8.25
CA ASN A 120 -7.83 5.19 9.70
C ASN A 120 -9.20 4.81 10.26
N MET A 121 -10.29 5.14 9.56
CA MET A 121 -11.65 4.76 9.99
C MET A 121 -11.87 3.24 10.01
N LEU A 122 -11.24 2.52 9.09
CA LEU A 122 -11.33 1.06 9.00
C LEU A 122 -10.41 0.35 10.00
N MET A 123 -9.29 0.98 10.37
CA MET A 123 -8.46 0.53 11.47
C MET A 123 -9.17 0.70 12.82
N ALA A 124 -10.29 1.41 12.87
CA ALA A 124 -11.14 1.67 14.03
C ALA A 124 -10.36 2.44 15.11
N ALA A 125 -10.21 3.74 14.90
CA ALA A 125 -9.50 4.60 15.83
C ALA A 125 -10.19 4.63 17.20
N TYR A 126 -9.43 4.97 18.24
CA TYR A 126 -9.88 4.80 19.63
C TYR A 126 -11.10 5.66 20.00
N ASP A 127 -11.17 6.89 19.52
CA ASP A 127 -12.28 7.84 19.69
C ASP A 127 -12.37 8.73 18.44
N ALA A 128 -13.18 9.80 18.43
CA ALA A 128 -13.30 10.66 17.24
C ALA A 128 -12.13 11.68 17.07
N ARG A 129 -11.33 11.93 18.12
CA ARG A 129 -10.19 12.86 18.08
C ARG A 129 -8.94 12.19 17.51
N THR A 130 -8.72 10.94 17.90
CA THR A 130 -7.63 10.07 17.43
C THR A 130 -7.57 9.96 15.89
N PRO A 131 -8.65 9.63 15.15
CA PRO A 131 -8.61 9.46 13.70
C PRO A 131 -8.34 10.78 12.98
N TYR A 132 -8.75 11.93 13.53
CA TYR A 132 -8.32 13.22 12.99
C TYR A 132 -6.80 13.39 13.11
N SER A 133 -6.25 13.10 14.29
CA SER A 133 -4.83 13.20 14.56
C SER A 133 -4.03 12.24 13.66
N ASP A 134 -4.45 10.98 13.58
CA ASP A 134 -3.84 9.96 12.72
C ASP A 134 -3.86 10.40 11.27
N TYR A 135 -5.03 10.83 10.80
CA TYR A 135 -5.21 11.33 9.46
C TYR A 135 -4.32 12.53 9.12
N VAL A 136 -4.06 13.42 10.08
CA VAL A 136 -3.11 14.51 9.88
C VAL A 136 -1.68 13.97 9.75
N THR A 137 -1.28 13.04 10.62
CA THR A 137 0.09 12.51 10.70
C THR A 137 0.45 11.57 9.55
N ASP A 138 -0.48 10.76 9.04
CA ASP A 138 -0.20 9.84 7.91
C ASP A 138 -0.06 10.55 6.58
N ARG A 139 -0.44 11.81 6.49
CA ARG A 139 -0.18 12.64 5.30
C ARG A 139 1.28 13.03 5.16
N VAL A 140 2.18 12.38 5.89
CA VAL A 140 3.62 12.42 5.61
C VAL A 140 3.94 12.11 4.13
N PHE A 141 3.10 11.34 3.42
CA PHE A 141 3.22 11.13 1.97
C PHE A 141 3.12 12.43 1.14
N TYR A 142 2.57 13.52 1.68
CA TYR A 142 2.53 14.84 1.02
C TYR A 142 3.93 15.42 0.81
N TYR A 143 4.92 15.01 1.61
CA TYR A 143 6.29 15.45 1.40
C TYR A 143 6.82 14.95 0.06
N GLU A 144 6.64 13.66 -0.20
CA GLU A 144 7.09 13.01 -1.41
C GLU A 144 6.44 13.56 -2.68
N HIS A 145 5.13 13.79 -2.64
CA HIS A 145 4.39 14.34 -3.77
C HIS A 145 4.53 15.87 -3.90
N SER A 146 5.36 16.50 -3.05
CA SER A 146 5.49 17.96 -2.95
C SER A 146 4.19 18.71 -2.66
N TYR A 147 3.13 18.02 -2.21
CA TYR A 147 1.84 18.63 -1.86
C TYR A 147 1.95 19.57 -0.67
N HIS A 148 2.91 19.37 0.23
CA HIS A 148 3.26 20.33 1.28
C HIS A 148 3.61 21.73 0.73
N LYS A 149 4.11 21.84 -0.51
CA LYS A 149 4.39 23.14 -1.17
C LYS A 149 3.12 23.79 -1.75
N VAL A 150 2.15 22.96 -2.14
CA VAL A 150 0.83 23.41 -2.62
C VAL A 150 -0.05 23.83 -1.44
N THR A 151 0.15 23.22 -0.28
CA THR A 151 -0.61 23.52 0.93
C THR A 151 0.32 23.82 2.11
N PRO A 152 0.91 25.03 2.16
CA PRO A 152 1.94 25.38 3.14
C PRO A 152 1.44 25.36 4.60
N GLY A 153 0.12 25.40 4.82
CA GLY A 153 -0.49 25.27 6.14
C GLY A 153 -0.47 23.86 6.74
N PHE A 154 0.11 22.86 6.05
CA PHE A 154 0.14 21.47 6.53
C PHE A 154 1.16 21.20 7.66
N GLU A 155 2.32 21.89 7.65
CA GLU A 155 3.43 21.59 8.57
C GLU A 155 3.06 21.80 10.04
N ASN A 156 2.31 22.86 10.35
CA ASN A 156 1.92 23.17 11.73
C ASN A 156 0.95 22.10 12.29
N PRO A 157 -0.19 21.80 11.63
CA PRO A 157 -1.05 20.68 12.03
C PRO A 157 -0.29 19.36 12.15
N PHE A 158 0.60 19.04 11.21
CA PHE A 158 1.39 17.81 11.28
C PHE A 158 2.20 17.74 12.59
N ARG A 159 2.94 18.81 12.93
CA ARG A 159 3.74 18.85 14.16
C ARG A 159 2.88 18.81 15.43
N GLU A 160 1.79 19.57 15.45
CA GLU A 160 0.91 19.66 16.62
C GLU A 160 0.21 18.34 16.90
N GLU A 161 -0.33 17.69 15.86
CA GLU A 161 -1.05 16.43 16.00
C GLU A 161 -0.12 15.25 16.26
N ASN A 162 1.12 15.30 15.77
CA ASN A 162 2.09 14.24 16.02
C ASN A 162 2.48 14.12 17.51
N ILE A 163 2.34 15.20 18.28
CA ILE A 163 2.61 15.24 19.72
C ILE A 163 1.34 15.47 20.55
N ASP A 164 0.15 15.31 19.96
CA ASP A 164 -1.14 15.57 20.62
C ASP A 164 -1.25 14.75 21.93
N PRO A 165 -1.29 15.40 23.11
CA PRO A 165 -1.19 14.69 24.38
C PRO A 165 -2.38 13.76 24.66
N HIS A 166 -3.52 14.02 24.03
CA HIS A 166 -4.70 13.15 24.12
C HIS A 166 -4.44 11.88 23.32
N THR A 167 -4.09 12.02 22.05
CA THR A 167 -3.92 10.90 21.13
C THR A 167 -2.77 10.00 21.54
N VAL A 168 -1.60 10.54 21.91
CA VAL A 168 -0.43 9.74 22.35
C VAL A 168 -0.73 8.83 23.55
N ARG A 169 -1.77 9.13 24.35
CA ARG A 169 -2.18 8.33 25.50
C ARG A 169 -3.17 7.22 25.16
N THR A 170 -3.73 7.21 23.96
CA THR A 170 -4.63 6.13 23.54
C THR A 170 -3.80 4.91 23.11
N PRO A 171 -4.40 3.71 23.10
CA PRO A 171 -3.67 2.48 22.79
C PRO A 171 -3.01 2.53 21.41
N ALA A 172 -1.78 2.01 21.29
CA ALA A 172 -0.96 1.95 20.08
C ALA A 172 -0.44 3.29 19.53
N GLU A 173 -0.98 4.43 19.98
CA GLU A 173 -0.64 5.72 19.39
C GLU A 173 0.78 6.21 19.67
N ALA A 174 1.34 5.90 20.84
CA ALA A 174 2.73 6.22 21.12
C ALA A 174 3.69 5.54 20.11
N ASP A 175 3.45 4.27 19.78
CA ASP A 175 4.23 3.52 18.79
C ASP A 175 3.95 4.04 17.37
N ARG A 176 2.69 4.36 17.05
CA ARG A 176 2.30 4.96 15.78
C ARG A 176 3.02 6.28 15.52
N ARG A 177 3.03 7.21 16.48
CA ARG A 177 3.69 8.52 16.35
C ARG A 177 5.20 8.38 16.21
N ALA A 178 5.82 7.48 16.99
CA ALA A 178 7.24 7.17 16.82
C ALA A 178 7.56 6.65 15.41
N ALA A 179 6.71 5.77 14.87
CA ALA A 179 6.86 5.22 13.52
C ALA A 179 6.63 6.27 12.41
N VAL A 180 5.65 7.16 12.58
CA VAL A 180 5.45 8.31 11.68
C VAL A 180 6.70 9.19 11.65
N ASP A 181 7.28 9.51 12.81
CA ASP A 181 8.50 10.32 12.89
C ASP A 181 9.69 9.66 12.18
N ILE A 182 9.86 8.34 12.34
CA ILE A 182 10.91 7.57 11.66
C ILE A 182 10.72 7.64 10.14
N GLY A 183 9.50 7.36 9.65
CA GLY A 183 9.16 7.43 8.23
C GLY A 183 9.32 8.85 7.66
N ALA A 184 8.87 9.88 8.39
CA ALA A 184 9.00 11.27 7.99
C ALA A 184 10.46 11.69 7.80
N ARG A 185 11.35 11.29 8.72
CA ARG A 185 12.80 11.53 8.60
C ARG A 185 13.38 10.85 7.37
N TYR A 186 12.99 9.61 7.08
CA TYR A 186 13.46 8.91 5.88
C TYR A 186 13.02 9.65 4.61
N ILE A 187 11.73 9.97 4.50
CA ILE A 187 11.16 10.63 3.32
C ILE A 187 11.83 11.98 3.07
N LYS A 188 12.00 12.80 4.13
CA LYS A 188 12.65 14.12 4.00
C LYS A 188 14.10 14.01 3.57
N ASP A 189 14.88 13.12 4.19
CA ASP A 189 16.29 12.91 3.82
C ASP A 189 16.43 12.41 2.37
N LYS A 190 15.55 11.50 1.94
CA LYS A 190 15.50 11.03 0.56
C LYS A 190 15.17 12.16 -0.42
N ILE A 191 14.17 12.98 -0.12
CA ILE A 191 13.79 14.13 -0.95
C ILE A 191 14.95 15.12 -1.08
N ASP A 192 15.69 15.37 -0.01
CA ASP A 192 16.84 16.28 -0.06
C ASP A 192 17.92 15.77 -1.03
N LEU A 193 18.16 14.45 -1.07
CA LEU A 193 19.02 13.82 -2.07
C LEU A 193 18.45 13.96 -3.48
N GLU A 194 17.16 13.65 -3.68
CA GLU A 194 16.51 13.77 -4.99
C GLU A 194 16.55 15.20 -5.53
N VAL A 195 16.35 16.20 -4.67
CA VAL A 195 16.45 17.62 -5.02
C VAL A 195 17.88 17.98 -5.42
N ARG A 196 18.87 17.51 -4.65
CA ARG A 196 20.29 17.78 -4.92
C ARG A 196 20.73 17.23 -6.27
N TYR A 197 20.33 16.01 -6.62
CA TYR A 197 20.78 15.31 -7.84
C TYR A 197 19.76 15.33 -8.98
N LYS A 198 18.69 16.14 -8.88
CA LYS A 198 17.54 16.12 -9.80
C LYS A 198 17.90 16.09 -11.29
N SER A 199 18.91 16.86 -11.70
CA SER A 199 19.35 16.93 -13.11
C SER A 199 20.00 15.65 -13.61
N GLU A 200 20.45 14.79 -12.72
CA GLU A 200 21.24 13.60 -13.00
C GLU A 200 20.45 12.30 -12.85
N LEU A 201 19.24 12.36 -12.28
CA LEU A 201 18.40 11.17 -12.05
C LEU A 201 17.68 10.68 -13.30
N SER A 202 17.63 11.49 -14.36
CA SER A 202 16.95 11.11 -15.60
C SER A 202 17.53 9.82 -16.15
N MET A 203 16.64 8.85 -16.44
CA MET A 203 17.01 7.52 -16.96
C MET A 203 17.91 6.70 -16.04
N LYS A 204 18.02 7.04 -14.75
CA LYS A 204 18.79 6.24 -13.79
C LYS A 204 17.84 5.45 -12.88
N MET A 205 18.23 4.23 -12.53
CA MET A 205 17.46 3.35 -11.66
C MET A 205 18.38 2.62 -10.69
N ALA A 206 17.95 2.50 -9.42
CA ALA A 206 18.67 1.73 -8.42
C ALA A 206 18.55 0.22 -8.68
N LYS A 207 19.65 -0.53 -8.52
CA LYS A 207 19.68 -2.00 -8.47
C LYS A 207 19.34 -2.44 -7.07
N LEU A 208 18.14 -2.98 -6.90
CA LEU A 208 17.72 -3.53 -5.62
C LEU A 208 17.69 -5.07 -5.72
N ASP A 209 18.42 -5.74 -4.83
CA ASP A 209 18.11 -7.12 -4.54
C ASP A 209 16.78 -7.21 -3.77
N ARG A 210 16.27 -8.43 -3.60
CA ARG A 210 14.99 -8.67 -2.92
C ARG A 210 14.95 -8.09 -1.51
N ARG A 211 16.02 -8.26 -0.73
CA ARG A 211 16.08 -7.85 0.67
C ARG A 211 16.14 -6.33 0.76
N SER A 212 17.04 -5.72 -0.02
CA SER A 212 17.17 -4.27 -0.14
C SER A 212 15.84 -3.64 -0.58
N ALA A 213 15.13 -4.25 -1.54
CA ALA A 213 13.80 -3.80 -1.94
C ALA A 213 12.79 -3.86 -0.78
N GLN A 214 12.76 -4.94 0.02
CA GLN A 214 11.86 -5.01 1.18
C GLN A 214 12.14 -3.90 2.20
N VAL A 215 13.42 -3.61 2.48
CA VAL A 215 13.84 -2.59 3.44
C VAL A 215 13.53 -1.18 2.93
N VAL A 216 13.90 -0.88 1.68
CA VAL A 216 13.68 0.43 1.05
C VAL A 216 12.19 0.67 0.85
N PHE A 217 11.44 -0.26 0.26
CA PHE A 217 10.01 -0.08 -0.02
C PHE A 217 9.17 0.06 1.25
N PHE A 218 9.53 -0.67 2.31
CA PHE A 218 8.84 -0.50 3.60
C PHE A 218 9.08 0.91 4.16
N SER A 219 10.31 1.41 4.09
CA SER A 219 10.67 2.76 4.55
C SER A 219 10.06 3.86 3.68
N GLU A 220 9.88 3.61 2.39
CA GLU A 220 9.24 4.52 1.44
C GLU A 220 7.71 4.55 1.57
N SER A 221 7.10 3.50 2.11
CA SER A 221 5.64 3.31 2.06
C SER A 221 4.80 4.44 2.65
N SER A 222 5.37 5.43 3.36
CA SER A 222 4.68 6.53 4.05
C SER A 222 3.61 6.10 5.09
N LEU A 223 3.31 4.81 5.18
CA LEU A 223 2.30 4.18 6.03
C LEU A 223 2.94 3.43 7.22
N MET A 224 4.17 3.81 7.61
CA MET A 224 4.87 3.18 8.73
C MET A 224 4.11 3.34 10.06
N GLY A 225 3.40 4.47 10.24
CA GLY A 225 2.50 4.69 11.38
C GLY A 225 1.38 3.66 11.45
N MET A 226 0.62 3.49 10.36
CA MET A 226 -0.42 2.45 10.25
C MET A 226 0.13 1.04 10.50
N SER A 227 1.35 0.78 10.01
CA SER A 227 2.02 -0.51 10.21
C SER A 227 2.28 -0.79 11.70
N ALA A 228 2.83 0.19 12.42
CA ALA A 228 3.13 0.08 13.83
C ALA A 228 1.86 -0.16 14.66
N GLU A 229 0.80 0.61 14.42
CA GLU A 229 -0.48 0.39 15.11
C GLU A 229 -1.05 -1.00 14.82
N THR A 230 -1.03 -1.43 13.56
CA THR A 230 -1.52 -2.76 13.17
C THR A 230 -0.77 -3.86 13.94
N VAL A 231 0.54 -3.73 14.11
CA VAL A 231 1.34 -4.66 14.92
C VAL A 231 0.93 -4.62 16.39
N VAL A 232 0.76 -3.44 16.99
CA VAL A 232 0.33 -3.31 18.41
C VAL A 232 -1.06 -3.91 18.63
N ARG A 233 -1.95 -3.82 17.63
CA ARG A 233 -3.27 -4.47 17.64
C ARG A 233 -3.22 -6.00 17.52
N GLY A 234 -2.03 -6.59 17.42
CA GLY A 234 -1.80 -8.03 17.48
C GLY A 234 -1.69 -8.73 16.13
N PHE A 235 -1.58 -7.97 15.03
CA PHE A 235 -1.30 -8.55 13.72
C PHE A 235 0.17 -8.95 13.61
N ASP A 236 0.43 -9.98 12.80
CA ASP A 236 1.77 -10.51 12.60
C ASP A 236 2.69 -9.48 11.91
N PRO A 237 3.82 -9.08 12.53
CA PRO A 237 4.70 -8.05 11.97
C PRO A 237 5.23 -8.37 10.58
N ALA A 238 5.59 -9.62 10.31
CA ALA A 238 6.11 -10.02 9.01
C ALA A 238 5.04 -9.96 7.90
N ALA A 239 3.79 -10.30 8.23
CA ALA A 239 2.66 -10.10 7.34
C ALA A 239 2.43 -8.61 7.05
N VAL A 240 2.41 -7.77 8.11
CA VAL A 240 2.25 -6.30 7.96
C VAL A 240 3.34 -5.72 7.07
N MET A 241 4.60 -6.06 7.31
CA MET A 241 5.72 -5.63 6.44
C MET A 241 5.50 -6.07 5.00
N SER A 242 5.13 -7.33 4.78
CA SER A 242 4.94 -7.88 3.45
C SER A 242 3.79 -7.23 2.69
N ASP A 243 2.77 -6.72 3.37
CA ASP A 243 1.63 -6.05 2.74
C ASP A 243 1.95 -4.57 2.46
N ILE A 244 2.64 -3.91 3.40
CA ILE A 244 2.91 -2.46 3.35
C ILE A 244 4.00 -2.09 2.34
N ILE A 245 4.93 -3.00 2.01
CA ILE A 245 5.91 -2.73 0.93
C ILE A 245 5.25 -2.43 -0.42
N PHE A 246 3.98 -2.83 -0.61
CA PHE A 246 3.21 -2.53 -1.81
C PHE A 246 2.54 -1.16 -1.79
N SER A 247 2.57 -0.47 -0.66
CA SER A 247 2.24 0.94 -0.56
C SER A 247 3.46 1.81 -0.83
N SER A 248 4.58 1.25 -1.31
CA SER A 248 5.72 2.06 -1.72
C SER A 248 5.35 2.94 -2.92
N PRO A 249 5.54 4.27 -2.81
CA PRO A 249 5.39 5.25 -3.88
C PRO A 249 6.35 4.98 -5.06
N GLY A 250 7.55 4.44 -4.79
CA GLY A 250 8.50 4.02 -5.82
C GLY A 250 7.98 2.86 -6.68
N THR A 251 6.99 2.12 -6.18
CA THR A 251 6.29 1.07 -6.93
C THR A 251 4.93 1.50 -7.47
N ASP A 252 4.32 2.56 -6.92
CA ASP A 252 3.00 3.10 -7.33
C ASP A 252 1.94 1.96 -7.44
N VAL A 253 2.06 0.98 -6.54
CA VAL A 253 1.15 -0.18 -6.42
C VAL A 253 -0.07 0.17 -5.56
N VAL A 254 0.05 1.11 -4.62
CA VAL A 254 -1.09 1.68 -3.90
C VAL A 254 -0.82 3.18 -3.71
N ASP A 255 -0.76 3.94 -4.81
CA ASP A 255 -0.63 5.41 -4.75
C ASP A 255 -2.01 6.05 -4.48
N VAL A 256 -2.00 7.09 -3.65
CA VAL A 256 -3.14 7.93 -3.26
C VAL A 256 -3.74 8.68 -4.48
N GLY A 257 -2.96 8.86 -5.55
CA GLY A 257 -3.40 9.39 -6.85
C GLY A 257 -3.81 8.35 -7.90
N SER A 258 -3.64 7.06 -7.60
CA SER A 258 -3.91 5.96 -8.53
C SER A 258 -5.37 5.53 -8.42
N ASP A 259 -6.19 5.92 -9.41
CA ASP A 259 -7.45 5.22 -9.63
C ASP A 259 -7.17 3.81 -10.17
N LEU A 260 -8.15 2.91 -10.08
CA LEU A 260 -8.03 1.54 -10.59
C LEU A 260 -7.62 1.47 -12.07
N ASP A 261 -7.82 2.53 -12.85
CA ASP A 261 -7.51 2.63 -14.27
C ASP A 261 -6.09 3.17 -14.54
N ASN A 262 -5.48 3.90 -13.59
CA ASN A 262 -4.18 4.57 -13.69
C ASN A 262 -3.14 4.03 -12.71
N SER A 263 -3.53 3.02 -11.93
CA SER A 263 -2.67 2.37 -10.96
C SER A 263 -1.48 1.73 -11.63
N ALA A 264 -0.28 2.26 -11.37
CA ALA A 264 0.97 1.69 -11.85
C ALA A 264 1.25 0.29 -11.28
N VAL A 265 0.38 -0.20 -10.38
CA VAL A 265 0.13 -1.59 -9.96
C VAL A 265 0.55 -2.61 -11.01
N MET A 266 0.13 -2.43 -12.26
CA MET A 266 0.36 -3.47 -13.26
C MET A 266 1.70 -3.37 -13.99
N ASN A 267 2.35 -2.21 -13.95
CA ASN A 267 3.63 -1.97 -14.63
C ASN A 267 4.84 -2.19 -13.71
N ALA A 268 4.76 -1.79 -12.43
CA ALA A 268 5.93 -1.82 -11.54
C ALA A 268 6.27 -3.22 -11.00
N PHE A 269 5.28 -4.11 -10.85
CA PHE A 269 5.47 -5.44 -10.26
C PHE A 269 6.32 -6.40 -11.10
N LEU A 270 6.60 -6.06 -12.36
CA LEU A 270 7.07 -7.03 -13.35
C LEU A 270 8.53 -6.84 -13.77
N ASP A 271 9.26 -5.86 -13.24
CA ASP A 271 10.32 -5.27 -14.06
C ASP A 271 11.71 -5.20 -13.43
N THR A 272 11.85 -5.12 -12.10
CA THR A 272 13.08 -4.56 -11.55
C THR A 272 14.30 -5.48 -11.72
N ALA A 273 14.23 -6.78 -11.46
CA ALA A 273 15.44 -7.62 -11.45
C ALA A 273 16.07 -7.81 -12.85
N ASP A 274 15.27 -8.13 -13.87
CA ASP A 274 15.77 -8.38 -15.23
C ASP A 274 16.15 -7.08 -15.95
N ILE A 275 15.40 -5.99 -15.72
CA ILE A 275 15.73 -4.68 -16.31
C ILE A 275 16.93 -4.05 -15.62
N THR A 276 17.06 -4.15 -14.29
CA THR A 276 18.23 -3.59 -13.60
C THR A 276 19.51 -4.38 -13.86
N GLY A 277 19.39 -5.67 -14.23
CA GLY A 277 20.54 -6.46 -14.68
C GLY A 277 21.07 -6.04 -16.06
N ALA A 278 20.17 -5.76 -17.02
CA ALA A 278 20.55 -5.44 -18.40
C ALA A 278 20.62 -3.94 -18.72
N GLY A 279 19.90 -3.10 -17.97
CA GLY A 279 19.66 -1.68 -18.27
C GLY A 279 18.80 -1.41 -19.50
N ILE A 280 18.30 -2.45 -20.17
CA ILE A 280 17.53 -2.33 -21.41
C ILE A 280 16.09 -2.70 -21.13
N VAL A 281 15.19 -1.73 -21.31
CA VAL A 281 13.75 -1.96 -21.26
C VAL A 281 13.26 -2.23 -22.68
N THR A 282 12.68 -3.41 -22.92
CA THR A 282 12.09 -3.82 -24.22
C THR A 282 10.67 -4.35 -24.00
N GLU A 283 9.77 -4.24 -24.99
CA GLU A 283 8.43 -4.84 -24.90
C GLU A 283 8.51 -6.36 -24.65
N GLY A 284 9.47 -7.04 -25.28
CA GLY A 284 9.71 -8.47 -25.08
C GLY A 284 10.16 -8.81 -23.65
N ALA A 285 10.94 -7.94 -22.99
CA ALA A 285 11.32 -8.11 -21.58
C ALA A 285 10.10 -7.94 -20.66
N LEU A 286 9.30 -6.88 -20.89
CA LEU A 286 8.03 -6.67 -20.17
C LEU A 286 7.09 -7.88 -20.30
N ARG A 287 7.04 -8.51 -21.50
CA ARG A 287 6.16 -9.65 -21.78
C ARG A 287 6.67 -11.00 -21.23
N ARG A 288 7.99 -11.17 -21.03
CA ARG A 288 8.61 -12.45 -20.60
C ARG A 288 8.67 -12.63 -19.07
N ASN A 289 8.48 -11.56 -18.31
CA ASN A 289 8.53 -11.59 -16.85
C ASN A 289 7.29 -12.29 -16.24
N ASP A 290 7.37 -13.62 -16.12
CA ASP A 290 6.28 -14.51 -15.70
C ASP A 290 6.23 -14.81 -14.19
N ARG A 291 6.80 -13.94 -13.35
CA ARG A 291 6.92 -14.10 -11.88
C ARG A 291 6.55 -12.79 -11.19
N PRO A 292 5.27 -12.55 -10.80
CA PRO A 292 4.61 -13.29 -9.71
C PRO A 292 3.14 -13.67 -10.01
N ARG A 293 2.77 -14.91 -9.69
CA ARG A 293 1.43 -15.50 -9.95
C ARG A 293 0.26 -14.84 -9.20
N PHE A 294 0.49 -13.86 -8.33
CA PHE A 294 -0.56 -13.18 -7.58
C PHE A 294 -1.25 -12.11 -8.45
N CYS A 295 -0.50 -11.15 -9.01
CA CYS A 295 -1.01 -10.14 -9.92
C CYS A 295 -1.48 -10.75 -11.26
N ARG A 296 -0.80 -11.80 -11.75
CA ARG A 296 -1.21 -12.55 -12.96
C ARG A 296 -2.57 -13.25 -12.83
N ARG A 297 -2.99 -13.66 -11.62
CA ARG A 297 -4.34 -14.22 -11.36
C ARG A 297 -5.43 -13.14 -11.36
N ALA A 298 -5.08 -11.92 -10.96
CA ALA A 298 -5.97 -10.77 -11.07
C ALA A 298 -6.09 -10.29 -12.54
N LEU A 299 -5.01 -10.38 -13.33
CA LEU A 299 -4.93 -9.90 -14.72
C LEU A 299 -5.43 -10.89 -15.79
N LEU A 300 -5.04 -12.17 -15.74
CA LEU A 300 -5.27 -13.11 -16.86
C LEU A 300 -6.67 -13.73 -16.90
N ARG A 301 -7.69 -13.09 -16.32
CA ARG A 301 -9.06 -13.62 -16.27
C ARG A 301 -9.13 -15.08 -15.78
N TYR A 302 -8.19 -15.51 -14.93
CA TYR A 302 -8.45 -16.70 -14.14
C TYR A 302 -9.60 -16.33 -13.21
N PRO A 303 -10.74 -17.04 -13.25
CA PRO A 303 -11.88 -16.68 -12.42
C PRO A 303 -11.41 -16.63 -10.96
N LYS A 304 -11.45 -15.44 -10.34
CA LYS A 304 -11.32 -15.28 -8.88
C LYS A 304 -12.45 -16.03 -8.16
N ALA A 305 -13.55 -16.28 -8.86
CA ALA A 305 -14.57 -17.21 -8.43
C ALA A 305 -13.97 -18.62 -8.36
N ARG A 306 -13.90 -19.18 -7.15
CA ARG A 306 -13.59 -20.60 -6.98
C ARG A 306 -14.53 -21.40 -7.88
N LYS A 307 -14.00 -22.29 -8.72
CA LYS A 307 -14.82 -23.21 -9.54
C LYS A 307 -15.72 -24.10 -8.68
N THR A 308 -15.37 -24.26 -7.41
CA THR A 308 -16.12 -24.99 -6.39
C THR A 308 -15.95 -24.28 -5.05
N PRO A 309 -17.03 -24.05 -4.26
CA PRO A 309 -16.91 -23.57 -2.89
C PRO A 309 -16.09 -24.59 -2.08
N GLY A 310 -14.88 -24.21 -1.70
CA GLY A 310 -14.06 -24.97 -0.75
C GLY A 310 -14.27 -24.45 0.67
N GLU A 311 -14.19 -25.32 1.67
CA GLU A 311 -14.15 -24.91 3.07
C GLU A 311 -12.95 -23.96 3.29
N GLN A 312 -13.20 -22.81 3.94
CA GLN A 312 -12.10 -21.92 4.32
C GLN A 312 -11.35 -22.57 5.48
N CYS A 313 -10.05 -22.79 5.27
CA CYS A 313 -9.17 -23.29 6.29
C CYS A 313 -8.14 -22.22 6.64
N GLU A 314 -7.87 -22.06 7.92
CA GLU A 314 -6.69 -21.35 8.36
C GLU A 314 -5.52 -22.32 8.38
N GLY A 315 -4.37 -21.81 7.98
CA GLY A 315 -3.13 -22.52 8.14
C GLY A 315 -2.01 -21.51 8.06
N ASP A 316 -1.04 -21.69 8.94
CA ASP A 316 0.23 -21.02 8.88
C ASP A 316 0.81 -21.20 7.47
N SER A 317 1.24 -20.11 6.82
CA SER A 317 1.75 -20.14 5.44
C SER A 317 2.89 -21.15 5.27
N THR A 318 3.64 -21.40 6.35
CA THR A 318 4.74 -22.37 6.46
C THR A 318 4.26 -23.83 6.58
N LYS A 319 3.01 -24.04 6.98
CA LYS A 319 2.37 -25.37 7.09
C LYS A 319 1.57 -25.74 5.86
N VAL A 320 0.91 -24.77 5.21
CA VAL A 320 -0.04 -25.03 4.11
C VAL A 320 0.65 -25.36 2.80
N PHE A 321 1.88 -24.89 2.56
CA PHE A 321 2.57 -25.04 1.27
C PHE A 321 3.93 -25.74 1.39
N HIS A 322 4.21 -26.69 0.50
CA HIS A 322 5.56 -27.27 0.32
C HIS A 322 6.43 -26.34 -0.53
N GLU A 323 7.74 -26.60 -0.61
CA GLU A 323 8.73 -25.83 -1.37
C GLU A 323 8.37 -25.60 -2.85
N ASN A 324 7.55 -26.48 -3.44
CA ASN A 324 7.07 -26.41 -4.82
C ASN A 324 5.69 -25.73 -4.95
N LEU A 325 5.24 -25.00 -3.92
CA LEU A 325 3.94 -24.31 -3.84
C LEU A 325 2.72 -25.25 -3.99
N ARG A 326 2.89 -26.54 -3.66
CA ARG A 326 1.78 -27.49 -3.56
C ARG A 326 1.24 -27.46 -2.13
N THR A 327 -0.07 -27.53 -1.99
CA THR A 327 -0.71 -27.60 -0.68
C THR A 327 -0.32 -28.90 0.02
N THR A 328 0.17 -28.84 1.24
CA THR A 328 0.58 -30.00 2.04
C THR A 328 -0.61 -30.76 2.63
N GLY A 329 -1.80 -30.16 2.58
CA GLY A 329 -3.01 -30.66 3.26
C GLY A 329 -3.08 -30.29 4.74
N PHE A 330 -2.06 -29.63 5.31
CA PHE A 330 -2.09 -29.12 6.69
C PHE A 330 -2.77 -27.75 6.74
N SER A 331 -4.08 -27.77 6.76
CA SER A 331 -4.92 -26.63 7.10
C SER A 331 -5.99 -27.10 8.07
N ARG A 332 -6.41 -26.25 9.01
CA ARG A 332 -7.53 -26.54 9.91
C ARG A 332 -8.74 -25.72 9.46
N PRO A 333 -9.95 -26.29 9.47
CA PRO A 333 -11.15 -25.52 9.15
C PRO A 333 -11.23 -24.26 10.03
N LEU A 334 -11.48 -23.11 9.41
CA LEU A 334 -11.68 -21.87 10.15
C LEU A 334 -12.96 -22.03 11.00
N LYS A 335 -12.89 -21.79 12.31
CA LYS A 335 -14.05 -21.98 13.22
C LYS A 335 -15.31 -21.21 12.78
N ASN A 336 -15.12 -20.07 12.12
CA ASN A 336 -16.19 -19.25 11.54
C ASN A 336 -16.00 -19.13 10.01
N ALA A 337 -15.62 -20.23 9.36
CA ALA A 337 -15.42 -20.28 7.91
C ALA A 337 -16.61 -19.69 7.18
N CYS A 338 -16.33 -18.79 6.24
CA CYS A 338 -17.33 -18.32 5.33
C CYS A 338 -17.58 -19.36 4.24
N ASN A 339 -18.81 -19.40 3.73
CA ASN A 339 -19.23 -20.28 2.62
C ASN A 339 -18.51 -19.99 1.28
N GLY A 340 -17.58 -19.02 1.26
CA GLY A 340 -16.82 -18.62 0.08
C GLY A 340 -17.65 -17.89 -0.98
N GLY A 341 -18.90 -17.53 -0.67
CA GLY A 341 -19.75 -16.68 -1.52
C GLY A 341 -19.30 -15.21 -1.50
N ASP A 342 -19.93 -14.40 -2.34
CA ASP A 342 -19.74 -12.95 -2.38
C ASP A 342 -21.10 -12.22 -2.49
N PRO A 343 -21.61 -11.60 -1.40
CA PRO A 343 -21.02 -11.61 -0.06
C PRO A 343 -21.10 -13.01 0.57
N CYS A 344 -20.18 -13.28 1.49
CA CYS A 344 -20.13 -14.59 2.14
C CYS A 344 -21.14 -14.66 3.31
N ASP A 345 -21.56 -15.86 3.72
CA ASP A 345 -22.63 -16.06 4.71
C ASP A 345 -22.37 -15.42 6.09
N ALA A 346 -21.11 -15.28 6.50
CA ALA A 346 -20.75 -14.53 7.70
C ALA A 346 -21.14 -13.05 7.61
N VAL A 347 -20.98 -12.43 6.43
CA VAL A 347 -21.45 -11.06 6.16
C VAL A 347 -22.96 -11.04 6.19
N GLY A 348 -23.63 -12.02 5.57
CA GLY A 348 -25.08 -12.15 5.63
C GLY A 348 -25.61 -12.24 7.07
N ARG A 349 -24.95 -13.02 7.93
CA ARG A 349 -25.27 -13.13 9.36
C ARG A 349 -25.02 -11.82 10.12
N LEU A 350 -23.91 -11.14 9.84
CA LEU A 350 -23.59 -9.84 10.46
C LEU A 350 -24.65 -8.78 10.12
N LEU A 351 -25.13 -8.79 8.88
CA LEU A 351 -26.15 -7.86 8.40
C LEU A 351 -27.56 -8.25 8.86
N ALA A 352 -27.82 -9.53 9.14
CA ALA A 352 -29.14 -10.01 9.51
C ALA A 352 -29.59 -9.40 10.85
N GLY A 353 -30.68 -8.62 10.81
CA GLY A 353 -31.25 -7.99 12.00
C GLY A 353 -30.55 -6.70 12.44
N HIS A 354 -29.53 -6.24 11.70
CA HIS A 354 -28.90 -4.96 11.98
C HIS A 354 -29.73 -3.81 11.40
N GLU A 355 -29.99 -2.77 12.20
CA GLU A 355 -30.78 -1.59 11.81
C GLU A 355 -30.25 -0.95 10.51
N PHE A 356 -28.91 -0.84 10.42
CA PHE A 356 -28.21 -0.29 9.26
C PHE A 356 -27.77 -1.33 8.21
N SER A 357 -28.42 -2.48 8.15
CA SER A 357 -28.06 -3.60 7.25
C SER A 357 -27.91 -3.17 5.78
N GLY A 358 -28.76 -2.28 5.27
CA GLY A 358 -28.67 -1.77 3.91
C GLY A 358 -27.41 -0.92 3.67
N LEU A 359 -27.02 -0.09 4.64
CA LEU A 359 -25.85 0.77 4.55
C LEU A 359 -24.55 -0.05 4.65
N LEU A 360 -24.49 -1.00 5.59
CA LEU A 360 -23.36 -1.92 5.74
C LEU A 360 -23.21 -2.86 4.54
N ALA A 361 -24.31 -3.33 3.95
CA ALA A 361 -24.28 -4.13 2.72
C ALA A 361 -23.71 -3.33 1.54
N MET A 362 -24.10 -2.06 1.41
CA MET A 362 -23.57 -1.17 0.39
C MET A 362 -22.07 -0.91 0.62
N LEU A 363 -21.65 -0.71 1.87
CA LEU A 363 -20.25 -0.47 2.22
C LEU A 363 -19.39 -1.69 1.85
N TRP A 364 -19.83 -2.89 2.26
CA TRP A 364 -19.19 -4.15 1.86
C TRP A 364 -19.12 -4.30 0.34
N SER A 365 -20.22 -3.99 -0.35
CA SER A 365 -20.25 -4.06 -1.81
C SER A 365 -19.25 -3.11 -2.46
N CYS A 366 -19.06 -1.91 -1.91
CA CYS A 366 -18.12 -0.94 -2.45
C CYS A 366 -16.66 -1.30 -2.17
N LEU A 367 -16.37 -1.92 -1.02
CA LEU A 367 -15.01 -2.28 -0.60
C LEU A 367 -14.52 -3.63 -1.14
N SER A 368 -15.43 -4.61 -1.31
CA SER A 368 -15.06 -5.99 -1.65
C SER A 368 -15.69 -6.45 -2.97
N THR A 369 -17.02 -6.62 -2.99
CA THR A 369 -17.74 -7.22 -4.12
C THR A 369 -17.56 -6.45 -5.43
N GLY A 370 -17.67 -5.13 -5.36
CA GLY A 370 -17.56 -4.20 -6.48
C GLY A 370 -16.17 -4.22 -7.12
N PRO A 371 -15.08 -3.99 -6.36
CA PRO A 371 -13.71 -4.09 -6.87
C PRO A 371 -13.38 -5.48 -7.46
N VAL A 372 -13.83 -6.57 -6.83
CA VAL A 372 -13.62 -7.93 -7.35
C VAL A 372 -14.37 -8.15 -8.66
N LYS A 373 -15.62 -7.68 -8.77
CA LYS A 373 -16.41 -7.73 -10.00
C LYS A 373 -15.80 -6.86 -11.10
N TYR A 374 -15.37 -5.64 -10.76
CA TYR A 374 -14.67 -4.75 -11.68
C TYR A 374 -13.44 -5.44 -12.28
N ALA A 375 -12.57 -6.01 -11.45
CA ALA A 375 -11.38 -6.73 -11.91
C ALA A 375 -11.70 -7.94 -12.83
N SER A 376 -12.97 -8.38 -12.88
CA SER A 376 -13.43 -9.48 -13.73
C SER A 376 -14.20 -9.04 -14.99
N THR A 377 -14.51 -7.74 -15.17
CA THR A 377 -15.36 -7.21 -16.27
C THR A 377 -14.71 -6.02 -16.99
N ASP A 378 -15.25 -5.63 -18.15
CA ASP A 378 -14.74 -4.51 -18.95
C ASP A 378 -15.10 -3.12 -18.36
N GLN A 379 -14.23 -2.13 -18.56
CA GLN A 379 -13.97 -0.94 -17.70
C GLN A 379 -15.11 0.09 -17.48
N ALA A 380 -16.32 -0.13 -17.99
CA ALA A 380 -17.39 0.89 -18.00
C ALA A 380 -18.11 1.16 -16.64
N ARG A 381 -17.62 0.63 -15.51
CA ARG A 381 -18.34 0.65 -14.21
C ARG A 381 -17.61 1.34 -13.04
N VAL A 382 -16.39 1.84 -13.22
CA VAL A 382 -15.54 2.35 -12.12
C VAL A 382 -16.10 3.59 -11.44
N GLY A 383 -16.58 4.56 -12.24
CA GLY A 383 -17.07 5.85 -11.70
C GLY A 383 -18.24 5.69 -10.72
N GLY A 384 -19.12 4.71 -10.94
CA GLY A 384 -20.25 4.45 -10.05
C GLY A 384 -19.85 3.83 -8.71
N ILE A 385 -18.83 2.98 -8.68
CA ILE A 385 -18.35 2.32 -7.45
C ILE A 385 -17.62 3.34 -6.58
N ALA A 386 -16.77 4.18 -7.17
CA ALA A 386 -16.04 5.20 -6.43
C ALA A 386 -17.00 6.19 -5.74
N GLU A 387 -17.98 6.74 -6.46
CA GLU A 387 -18.93 7.69 -5.87
C GLU A 387 -19.86 7.05 -4.83
N ALA A 388 -20.28 5.80 -5.07
CA ALA A 388 -21.05 5.02 -4.10
C ALA A 388 -20.23 4.77 -2.83
N LEU A 389 -18.95 4.40 -2.95
CA LEU A 389 -18.05 4.22 -1.81
C LEU A 389 -17.97 5.50 -0.99
N ARG A 390 -17.73 6.65 -1.66
CA ARG A 390 -17.59 7.94 -0.99
C ARG A 390 -18.80 8.29 -0.12
N THR A 391 -19.98 8.21 -0.73
CA THR A 391 -21.24 8.54 -0.06
C THR A 391 -21.56 7.54 1.06
N THR A 392 -21.27 6.26 0.83
CA THR A 392 -21.60 5.18 1.77
C THR A 392 -20.69 5.22 2.98
N THR A 393 -19.39 5.44 2.81
CA THR A 393 -18.44 5.61 3.91
C THR A 393 -18.81 6.82 4.78
N ALA A 394 -19.13 7.96 4.15
CA ALA A 394 -19.54 9.16 4.88
C ALA A 394 -20.80 8.93 5.74
N LYS A 395 -21.80 8.22 5.19
CA LYS A 395 -23.00 7.83 5.95
C LYS A 395 -22.69 6.82 7.05
N ALA A 396 -21.85 5.82 6.78
CA ALA A 396 -21.49 4.82 7.78
C ALA A 396 -20.78 5.46 8.98
N PHE A 397 -19.91 6.44 8.71
CA PHE A 397 -19.28 7.25 9.75
C PHE A 397 -20.30 8.08 10.53
N SER A 398 -21.21 8.80 9.86
CA SER A 398 -22.20 9.63 10.56
C SER A 398 -23.15 8.85 11.46
N GLU A 399 -23.42 7.59 11.12
CA GLU A 399 -24.23 6.66 11.92
C GLU A 399 -23.42 5.91 13.01
N GLY A 400 -22.11 6.21 13.15
CA GLY A 400 -21.24 5.57 14.15
C GLY A 400 -20.93 4.10 13.87
N LEU A 401 -21.05 3.66 12.62
CA LEU A 401 -20.81 2.26 12.21
C LEU A 401 -19.34 1.96 11.90
N ILE A 402 -18.56 3.01 11.64
CA ILE A 402 -17.10 3.00 11.47
C ILE A 402 -16.54 4.23 12.20
N LEU A 403 -15.32 4.12 12.74
CA LEU A 403 -14.70 5.13 13.62
C LEU A 403 -13.34 5.59 13.09
#